data_AF-A0A8V0Y6H3-F1
#
_entry.id   AF-A0A8V0Y6H3-F1
#
_cell.length_a   1.000
_cell.length_b   1.000
_cell.length_c   1.000
_cell.angle_alpha   90.00
_cell.angle_beta   90.00
_cell.angle_gamma   90.00
#
_symmetry.space_group_name_H-M   'P 1'
#
loop_
_entity.id
_entity.type
_entity.pdbx_description
1 polymer ?
#
loop_
_entity_poly.entity_id
_entity_poly.type
_entity_poly.pdbx_seq_one_letter_code
_entity_poly.pdbx_strand_id
1 'polypeptide(L)'
;MRGHASPYSNMAAPGTAAGAATATALVQYVVLRGDLARSWSLGAVVAQGCHAALAAAHAHWHHPDTRAYLSAGGAMRTVVLEAPDEAALTALAQTLQQHSIDHEVWTEQPENVPSCLALRPYPKDQVHPHLKKTMQQIPAKSLVNSRRHHQPASRDSHFQSRRTPAGGCPIQAC
;
A
#
# COMPACT_ATOMS: atom_id res chain seq x y z
N MET A 1 36.31 37.22 4.87
CA MET A 1 35.96 36.84 6.26
C MET A 1 35.24 38.00 6.93
N ARG A 2 33.92 37.92 7.11
CA ARG A 2 33.13 38.79 8.01
C ARG A 2 32.15 37.87 8.73
N GLY A 3 32.44 37.58 10.00
CA GLY A 3 31.54 36.84 10.89
C GLY A 3 30.41 37.75 11.34
N HIS A 4 29.16 37.31 11.13
CA HIS A 4 27.99 37.88 11.78
C HIS A 4 27.68 37.04 13.01
N ALA A 5 27.89 37.62 14.19
CA ALA A 5 27.37 37.08 15.43
C ALA A 5 25.85 37.35 15.48
N SER A 6 25.04 36.31 15.66
CA SER A 6 23.60 36.45 15.94
C SER A 6 23.40 36.77 17.43
N PRO A 7 22.65 37.84 17.77
CA PRO A 7 22.46 38.23 19.15
C PRO A 7 21.12 37.73 19.71
N TYR A 8 21.17 37.13 20.91
CA TYR A 8 20.06 36.81 21.84
C TYR A 8 19.12 35.67 21.40
N SER A 9 19.17 34.44 21.95
CA SER A 9 19.04 33.99 23.34
C SER A 9 17.83 34.57 24.11
N ASN A 10 16.94 33.64 24.44
CA ASN A 10 16.09 33.58 25.63
C ASN A 10 14.71 34.28 25.59
N MET A 11 13.70 33.52 25.20
CA MET A 11 12.35 33.62 25.77
C MET A 11 11.87 32.20 26.07
N ALA A 12 12.02 31.78 27.32
CA ALA A 12 11.33 30.62 27.86
C ALA A 12 9.82 30.89 27.86
N ALA A 13 9.04 29.96 27.31
CA ALA A 13 7.60 29.89 27.47
C ALA A 13 7.25 28.56 28.16
N PRO A 14 6.17 28.53 28.96
CA PRO A 14 6.03 27.70 30.14
C PRO A 14 5.73 26.24 29.81
N GLY A 15 6.11 25.36 30.74
CA GLY A 15 5.75 23.96 30.69
C GLY A 15 4.22 23.79 30.68
N THR A 16 3.77 22.99 29.73
CA THR A 16 2.51 22.26 29.86
C THR A 16 2.85 20.80 29.63
N ALA A 17 2.75 20.03 30.71
CA ALA A 17 2.77 18.59 30.68
C ALA A 17 1.58 18.11 29.82
N ALA A 18 1.83 17.89 28.54
CA ALA A 18 0.98 17.03 27.73
C ALA A 18 1.50 15.61 27.95
N GLY A 19 0.71 14.81 28.68
CA GLY A 19 1.01 13.41 28.93
C GLY A 19 1.43 12.75 27.64
N ALA A 20 2.58 12.07 27.67
CA ALA A 20 3.05 11.23 26.57
C ALA A 20 2.00 10.14 26.35
N ALA A 21 1.01 10.44 25.51
CA ALA A 21 0.24 9.41 24.84
C ALA A 21 1.30 8.55 24.14
N THR A 22 1.48 7.32 24.61
CA THR A 22 2.29 6.33 23.90
C THR A 22 1.86 6.40 22.45
N ALA A 23 2.70 6.94 21.58
CA ALA A 23 2.36 7.15 20.19
C ALA A 23 2.14 5.75 19.60
N THR A 24 0.87 5.33 19.55
CA THR A 24 0.49 4.02 19.04
C THR A 24 0.96 3.97 17.61
N ALA A 25 1.84 3.02 17.30
CA ALA A 25 2.46 2.92 15.99
C ALA A 25 1.38 2.87 14.90
N LEU A 26 1.38 3.90 14.05
CA LEU A 26 0.50 3.96 12.88
C LEU A 26 0.96 2.92 11.87
N VAL A 27 -0.01 2.25 11.26
CA VAL A 27 0.21 1.21 10.26
C VAL A 27 -0.83 1.34 9.16
N GLN A 28 -0.39 1.12 7.92
CA GLN A 28 -1.30 0.90 6.81
C GLN A 28 -1.39 -0.60 6.54
N TYR A 29 -2.60 -1.15 6.53
CA TYR A 29 -2.81 -2.53 6.11
C TYR A 29 -3.26 -2.56 4.65
N VAL A 30 -2.64 -3.47 3.89
CA VAL A 30 -2.99 -3.80 2.51
C VAL A 30 -3.27 -5.29 2.46
N VAL A 31 -4.40 -5.68 1.88
CA VAL A 31 -4.88 -7.05 1.80
C VAL A 31 -4.99 -7.44 0.34
N LEU A 32 -4.15 -8.39 -0.08
CA LEU A 32 -4.13 -8.91 -1.44
C LEU A 32 -4.95 -10.18 -1.54
N ARG A 33 -5.60 -10.39 -2.68
CA ARG A 33 -6.22 -11.67 -3.01
C ARG A 33 -5.17 -12.73 -3.35
N GLY A 34 -5.14 -13.80 -2.58
CA GLY A 34 -4.20 -14.91 -2.72
C GLY A 34 -4.41 -15.72 -4.00
N ASP A 35 -5.66 -15.93 -4.41
CA ASP A 35 -6.01 -16.61 -5.66
C ASP A 35 -5.48 -15.85 -6.89
N LEU A 36 -5.59 -14.53 -6.89
CA LEU A 36 -4.98 -13.67 -7.91
C LEU A 36 -3.45 -13.66 -7.78
N ALA A 37 -2.91 -13.56 -6.56
CA ALA A 37 -1.47 -13.56 -6.34
C ALA A 37 -0.76 -14.84 -6.83
N ARG A 38 -1.48 -15.97 -6.87
CA ARG A 38 -0.98 -17.23 -7.43
C ARG A 38 -1.06 -17.31 -8.95
N SER A 39 -1.99 -16.59 -9.58
CA SER A 39 -2.24 -16.64 -11.03
C SER A 39 -1.63 -15.46 -11.80
N TRP A 40 -1.36 -14.35 -11.13
CA TRP A 40 -0.82 -13.13 -11.73
C TRP A 40 0.70 -13.06 -11.63
N SER A 41 1.29 -12.17 -12.44
CA SER A 41 2.71 -11.85 -12.30
C SER A 41 2.95 -11.12 -10.97
N LEU A 42 4.14 -11.31 -10.37
CA LEU A 42 4.52 -10.58 -9.16
C LEU A 42 4.39 -9.06 -9.34
N GLY A 43 4.73 -8.54 -10.53
CA GLY A 43 4.61 -7.11 -10.84
C GLY A 43 3.17 -6.62 -10.80
N ALA A 44 2.24 -7.38 -11.37
CA ALA A 44 0.81 -7.06 -11.35
C ALA A 44 0.30 -7.00 -9.90
N VAL A 45 0.60 -8.01 -9.08
CA VAL A 45 0.21 -8.07 -7.66
C VAL A 45 0.75 -6.88 -6.87
N VAL A 46 2.02 -6.52 -7.09
CA VAL A 46 2.64 -5.35 -6.46
C VAL A 46 1.94 -4.06 -6.89
N ALA A 47 1.63 -3.90 -8.17
CA ALA A 47 0.91 -2.73 -8.68
C ALA A 47 -0.46 -2.58 -8.01
N GLN A 48 -1.24 -3.66 -7.89
CA GLN A 48 -2.53 -3.65 -7.19
C GLN A 48 -2.41 -3.19 -5.74
N GLY A 49 -1.41 -3.72 -5.01
CA GLY A 49 -1.15 -3.32 -3.63
C GLY A 49 -0.81 -1.82 -3.51
N CYS A 50 0.01 -1.31 -4.43
CA CYS A 50 0.34 0.11 -4.51
C CYS A 50 -0.90 0.97 -4.81
N HIS A 51 -1.72 0.57 -5.77
CA HIS A 51 -2.94 1.29 -6.13
C HIS A 51 -3.92 1.37 -4.97
N ALA A 52 -4.19 0.25 -4.30
CA ALA A 52 -5.06 0.23 -3.12
C ALA A 52 -4.51 1.11 -1.99
N ALA A 53 -3.22 1.00 -1.68
CA ALA A 53 -2.58 1.79 -0.62
C ALA A 53 -2.65 3.30 -0.90
N LEU A 54 -2.40 3.72 -2.14
CA LEU A 54 -2.47 5.12 -2.57
C LEU A 54 -3.91 5.61 -2.61
N ALA A 55 -4.86 4.80 -3.08
CA ALA A 55 -6.28 5.15 -3.07
C ALA A 55 -6.78 5.44 -1.65
N ALA A 56 -6.48 4.55 -0.68
CA ALA A 56 -6.85 4.75 0.71
C ALA A 56 -6.17 5.98 1.35
N ALA A 57 -4.89 6.22 1.04
CA ALA A 57 -4.19 7.40 1.54
C ALA A 57 -4.76 8.69 0.94
N HIS A 58 -5.12 8.69 -0.35
CA HIS A 58 -5.69 9.84 -1.04
C HIS A 58 -7.11 10.15 -0.56
N ALA A 59 -7.98 9.15 -0.47
CA ALA A 59 -9.36 9.30 0.00
C ALA A 59 -9.43 9.89 1.41
N HIS A 60 -8.45 9.56 2.27
CA HIS A 60 -8.37 10.02 3.65
C HIS A 60 -7.19 10.95 3.92
N TRP A 61 -6.74 11.70 2.91
CA TRP A 61 -5.54 12.56 3.00
C TRP A 61 -5.61 13.59 4.13
N HIS A 62 -6.80 14.12 4.41
CA HIS A 62 -7.01 15.12 5.46
C HIS A 62 -7.11 14.53 6.88
N HIS A 63 -7.20 13.20 7.02
CA HIS A 63 -7.31 12.56 8.33
C HIS A 63 -6.00 12.75 9.14
N PRO A 64 -6.06 13.10 10.44
CA PRO A 64 -4.87 13.32 11.27
C PRO A 64 -3.87 12.15 11.24
N ASP A 65 -4.36 10.91 11.38
CA ASP A 65 -3.51 9.71 11.32
C ASP A 65 -2.84 9.54 9.96
N THR A 66 -3.57 9.80 8.86
CA THR A 66 -3.01 9.70 7.50
C THR A 66 -1.89 10.72 7.32
N ARG A 67 -2.11 11.97 7.74
CA ARG A 67 -1.09 13.03 7.67
C ARG A 67 0.12 12.72 8.53
N ALA A 68 -0.07 12.22 9.74
CA ALA A 68 1.00 11.83 10.65
C ALA A 68 1.81 10.66 10.08
N TYR A 69 1.12 9.65 9.53
CA TYR A 69 1.74 8.54 8.82
C TYR A 69 2.60 9.01 7.64
N LEU A 70 2.04 9.82 6.73
CA LEU A 70 2.77 10.34 5.56
C LEU A 70 3.94 11.24 5.96
N SER A 71 3.80 12.01 7.05
CA SER A 71 4.86 12.87 7.59
C SER A 71 6.01 12.05 8.21
N ALA A 72 5.78 10.79 8.59
CA ALA A 72 6.82 9.89 9.07
C ALA A 72 7.80 9.45 7.96
N GLY A 73 7.43 9.63 6.68
CA GLY A 73 8.31 9.36 5.54
C GLY A 73 8.87 7.94 5.55
N GLY A 74 10.20 7.81 5.63
CA GLY A 74 10.87 6.50 5.65
C GLY A 74 10.57 5.60 6.85
N ALA A 75 9.93 6.13 7.90
CA ALA A 75 9.49 5.36 9.07
C ALA A 75 8.06 4.82 8.94
N MET A 76 7.38 5.07 7.81
CA MET A 76 6.06 4.49 7.52
C MET A 76 6.09 2.96 7.56
N ARG A 77 5.02 2.36 8.09
CA ARG A 77 4.86 0.92 8.16
C ARG A 77 3.61 0.48 7.41
N THR A 78 3.81 -0.19 6.28
CA THR A 78 2.75 -0.93 5.58
C THR A 78 2.86 -2.41 5.90
N VAL A 79 1.76 -3.05 6.30
CA VAL A 79 1.66 -4.51 6.51
C VAL A 79 0.78 -5.10 5.42
N VAL A 80 1.31 -6.12 4.73
CA VAL A 80 0.58 -6.83 3.68
C VAL A 80 0.04 -8.15 4.23
N LEU A 81 -1.25 -8.39 4.02
CA LEU A 81 -1.97 -9.60 4.39
C LEU A 81 -2.58 -10.25 3.14
N GLU A 82 -2.99 -11.50 3.29
CA GLU A 82 -3.67 -12.29 2.26
C GLU A 82 -5.11 -12.57 2.67
N ALA A 83 -6.04 -12.27 1.75
CA ALA A 83 -7.36 -12.88 1.70
C ALA A 83 -7.29 -14.08 0.73
N PRO A 84 -7.79 -15.28 1.10
CA PRO A 84 -7.65 -16.46 0.26
C PRO A 84 -8.31 -16.33 -1.12
N ASP A 85 -9.44 -15.63 -1.20
CA ASP A 85 -10.28 -15.44 -2.39
C ASP A 85 -11.12 -14.14 -2.31
N GLU A 86 -11.95 -13.91 -3.33
CA GLU A 86 -12.87 -12.77 -3.40
C GLU A 86 -13.87 -12.75 -2.24
N ALA A 87 -14.46 -13.89 -1.91
CA ALA A 87 -15.49 -13.97 -0.87
C ALA A 87 -14.93 -13.54 0.49
N ALA A 88 -13.71 -13.96 0.82
CA ALA A 88 -13.02 -13.52 2.02
C ALA A 88 -12.65 -12.03 2.01
N LEU A 89 -12.24 -11.48 0.85
CA LEU A 89 -11.97 -10.05 0.70
C LEU A 89 -13.24 -9.22 0.90
N THR A 90 -14.35 -9.62 0.29
CA THR A 90 -15.66 -8.96 0.42
C THR A 90 -16.21 -9.05 1.84
N ALA A 91 -16.09 -10.21 2.50
CA ALA A 91 -16.50 -10.37 3.89
C ALA A 91 -15.68 -9.47 4.83
N LEU A 92 -14.38 -9.28 4.55
CA LEU A 92 -13.56 -8.32 5.27
C LEU A 92 -14.06 -6.89 5.05
N ALA A 93 -14.29 -6.48 3.80
CA ALA A 93 -14.82 -5.13 3.50
C ALA A 93 -16.13 -4.85 4.25
N GLN A 94 -17.05 -5.82 4.27
CA GLN A 94 -18.30 -5.74 5.03
C GLN A 94 -18.06 -5.59 6.54
N THR A 95 -17.13 -6.38 7.10
CA THR A 95 -16.76 -6.29 8.52
C THR A 95 -16.20 -4.91 8.85
N LEU A 96 -15.29 -4.39 8.03
CA LEU A 96 -14.70 -3.06 8.22
C LEU A 96 -15.76 -1.97 8.14
N GLN A 97 -16.68 -2.06 7.17
CA GLN A 97 -17.80 -1.13 7.04
C GLN A 97 -18.70 -1.14 8.29
N GLN A 98 -19.05 -2.32 8.81
CA GLN A 98 -19.87 -2.48 10.02
C GLN A 98 -19.24 -1.86 11.26
N HIS A 99 -17.91 -1.89 11.33
CA HIS A 99 -17.13 -1.27 12.42
C HIS A 99 -16.71 0.18 12.13
N SER A 100 -17.20 0.78 11.04
CA SER A 100 -16.85 2.14 10.61
C SER A 100 -15.33 2.35 10.47
N ILE A 101 -14.64 1.33 9.95
CA ILE A 101 -13.22 1.39 9.61
C ILE A 101 -13.10 1.76 8.15
N ASP A 102 -12.66 3.00 7.90
CA ASP A 102 -12.32 3.53 6.59
C ASP A 102 -11.35 2.61 5.83
N HIS A 103 -11.77 2.18 4.64
CA HIS A 103 -11.01 1.32 3.74
C HIS A 103 -11.42 1.56 2.29
N GLU A 104 -10.53 1.21 1.37
CA GLU A 104 -10.75 1.25 -0.07
C GLU A 104 -10.58 -0.14 -0.65
N VAL A 105 -11.55 -0.56 -1.47
CA VAL A 105 -11.46 -1.77 -2.28
C VAL A 105 -10.99 -1.37 -3.68
N TRP A 106 -9.83 -1.85 -4.07
CA TRP A 106 -9.31 -1.66 -5.41
C TRP A 106 -9.84 -2.75 -6.34
N THR A 107 -10.43 -2.30 -7.44
CA THR A 107 -11.07 -3.15 -8.44
C THR A 107 -10.33 -2.99 -9.76
N GLU A 108 -9.77 -4.08 -10.27
CA GLU A 108 -9.04 -4.07 -11.53
C GLU A 108 -10.00 -3.98 -12.72
N GLN A 109 -9.63 -3.17 -13.70
CA GLN A 109 -10.36 -2.96 -14.95
C GLN A 109 -9.58 -3.60 -16.11
N PRO A 110 -10.26 -4.04 -17.19
CA PRO A 110 -11.70 -3.91 -17.49
C PRO A 110 -12.61 -5.00 -16.88
N GLU A 111 -12.06 -6.03 -16.27
CA GLU A 111 -12.83 -7.20 -15.79
C GLU A 111 -13.69 -6.89 -14.54
N ASN A 112 -13.48 -5.74 -13.91
CA ASN A 112 -14.19 -5.26 -12.73
C ASN A 112 -14.09 -6.23 -11.54
N VAL A 113 -12.90 -6.75 -11.30
CA VAL A 113 -12.62 -7.76 -10.25
C VAL A 113 -11.98 -7.08 -9.04
N PRO A 114 -12.55 -7.20 -7.82
CA PRO A 114 -11.92 -6.72 -6.59
C PRO A 114 -10.60 -7.45 -6.38
N SER A 115 -9.45 -6.77 -6.46
CA SER A 115 -8.14 -7.41 -6.45
C SER A 115 -7.40 -7.20 -5.12
N CYS A 116 -7.64 -6.06 -4.48
CA CYS A 116 -6.95 -5.66 -3.25
C CYS A 116 -7.86 -4.78 -2.39
N LEU A 117 -7.59 -4.73 -1.08
CA LEU A 117 -8.22 -3.81 -0.14
C LEU A 117 -7.12 -3.11 0.66
N ALA A 118 -7.24 -1.82 0.93
CA ALA A 118 -6.35 -1.12 1.85
C ALA A 118 -7.14 -0.30 2.85
N LEU A 119 -6.66 -0.27 4.10
CA LEU A 119 -7.15 0.67 5.08
C LEU A 119 -6.40 1.99 4.90
N ARG A 120 -6.99 3.11 5.32
CA ARG A 120 -6.17 4.29 5.62
C ARG A 120 -5.18 3.96 6.75
N PRO A 121 -4.15 4.79 7.00
CA PRO A 121 -3.33 4.62 8.19
C PRO A 121 -4.16 4.68 9.48
N TYR A 122 -3.91 3.73 10.39
CA TYR A 122 -4.57 3.63 11.69
C TYR A 122 -3.56 3.28 12.80
N PRO A 123 -3.86 3.64 14.05
CA PRO A 123 -3.25 2.99 15.21
C PRO A 123 -3.43 1.48 15.14
N LYS A 124 -2.33 0.73 15.22
CA LYS A 124 -2.35 -0.73 15.06
C LYS A 124 -3.41 -1.43 15.91
N ASP A 125 -3.56 -1.03 17.17
CA ASP A 125 -4.43 -1.69 18.13
C ASP A 125 -5.93 -1.50 17.81
N GLN A 126 -6.30 -0.46 17.05
CA GLN A 126 -7.69 -0.23 16.64
C GLN A 126 -8.15 -1.19 15.57
N VAL A 127 -7.27 -1.54 14.62
CA VAL A 127 -7.66 -2.29 13.41
C VAL A 127 -7.19 -3.74 13.41
N HIS A 128 -6.14 -4.07 14.16
CA HIS A 128 -5.59 -5.43 14.21
C HIS A 128 -6.60 -6.53 14.60
N PRO A 129 -7.53 -6.31 15.56
CA PRO A 129 -8.54 -7.32 15.93
C PRO A 129 -9.46 -7.73 14.77
N HIS A 130 -9.77 -6.79 13.86
CA HIS A 130 -10.68 -7.02 12.73
C HIS A 130 -10.03 -7.81 11.59
N LEU A 131 -8.69 -7.76 11.50
CA LEU A 131 -7.93 -8.40 10.43
C LEU A 131 -7.52 -9.84 10.76
N LYS A 132 -7.21 -10.13 12.04
CA LYS A 132 -6.63 -11.40 12.48
C LYS A 132 -7.56 -12.60 12.35
N LYS A 133 -8.87 -12.39 12.40
CA LYS A 133 -9.87 -13.47 12.33
C LYS A 133 -9.98 -14.08 10.94
N THR A 134 -9.69 -13.30 9.90
CA THR A 134 -10.02 -13.65 8.51
C THR A 134 -8.77 -13.70 7.62
N MET A 135 -7.71 -12.96 7.95
CA MET A 135 -6.55 -12.77 7.07
C MET A 135 -5.28 -13.46 7.58
N GLN A 136 -4.49 -13.98 6.64
CA GLN A 136 -3.18 -14.57 6.94
C GLN A 136 -2.07 -13.61 6.53
N GLN A 137 -0.89 -13.67 7.17
CA GLN A 137 0.27 -12.94 6.66
C GLN A 137 0.79 -13.67 5.43
N ILE A 138 1.07 -12.94 4.33
CA ILE A 138 1.68 -13.56 3.15
C ILE A 138 3.05 -14.11 3.55
N PRO A 139 3.30 -15.43 3.45
CA PRO A 139 4.61 -15.97 3.74
C PRO A 139 5.59 -15.50 2.68
N ALA A 140 6.71 -14.89 3.10
CA ALA A 140 7.74 -14.31 2.23
C ALA A 140 8.28 -15.26 1.13
N LYS A 141 8.10 -16.58 1.30
CA LYS A 141 8.53 -17.62 0.35
C LYS A 141 7.55 -17.87 -0.80
N SER A 142 6.30 -17.40 -0.72
CA SER A 142 5.29 -17.64 -1.76
C SER A 142 5.47 -16.77 -3.01
N LEU A 143 6.15 -15.62 -2.89
CA LEU A 143 6.29 -14.66 -3.99
C LEU A 143 7.44 -14.99 -4.96
N VAL A 144 8.33 -15.94 -4.63
CA VAL A 144 9.62 -16.14 -5.34
C VAL A 144 9.72 -17.38 -6.23
N ASN A 145 8.64 -18.15 -6.43
CA ASN A 145 8.75 -19.50 -7.01
C ASN A 145 8.06 -19.78 -8.35
N SER A 146 7.77 -18.76 -9.18
CA SER A 146 7.14 -18.98 -10.50
C SER A 146 8.05 -18.85 -11.73
N ARG A 147 9.39 -18.93 -11.61
CA ARG A 147 10.28 -19.02 -12.80
C ARG A 147 11.49 -19.93 -12.60
N ARG A 148 11.28 -21.23 -12.75
CA ARG A 148 12.30 -22.15 -13.27
C ARG A 148 11.63 -23.19 -14.17
N HIS A 149 11.33 -22.81 -15.41
CA HIS A 149 11.31 -23.69 -16.59
C HIS A 149 10.96 -22.85 -17.83
N HIS A 150 11.92 -22.05 -18.29
CA HIS A 150 11.98 -21.72 -19.72
C HIS A 150 13.45 -21.56 -20.13
N GLN A 151 13.91 -22.54 -20.89
CA GLN A 151 15.21 -22.57 -21.53
C GLN A 151 15.18 -21.58 -22.72
N PRO A 152 16.20 -20.72 -22.93
CA PRO A 152 16.15 -19.78 -24.03
C PRO A 152 16.53 -20.50 -25.33
N ALA A 153 15.64 -20.49 -26.32
CA ALA A 153 15.98 -20.81 -27.69
C ALA A 153 16.74 -19.63 -28.31
N SER A 154 17.94 -19.93 -28.81
CA SER A 154 18.78 -19.06 -29.61
C SER A 154 18.11 -18.69 -30.94
N ARG A 155 18.19 -17.41 -31.36
CA ARG A 155 18.87 -16.95 -32.60
C ARG A 155 18.48 -15.51 -32.99
N ASP A 156 19.54 -14.72 -33.17
CA ASP A 156 19.80 -13.66 -34.13
C ASP A 156 18.67 -13.03 -34.97
N SER A 157 18.60 -11.69 -34.89
CA SER A 157 18.94 -10.76 -35.98
C SER A 157 17.95 -9.58 -36.15
N HIS A 158 18.55 -8.42 -36.40
CA HIS A 158 17.99 -7.21 -37.03
C HIS A 158 17.23 -6.21 -36.14
N PHE A 159 18.04 -5.35 -35.52
CA PHE A 159 17.71 -3.99 -35.15
C PHE A 159 17.45 -3.16 -36.42
N GLN A 160 16.19 -2.82 -36.72
CA GLN A 160 15.85 -1.73 -37.63
C GLN A 160 14.91 -0.73 -36.94
N SER A 161 15.43 0.48 -36.83
CA SER A 161 14.76 1.71 -36.42
C SER A 161 13.60 2.05 -37.37
N ARG A 162 12.38 2.18 -36.84
CA ARG A 162 11.31 2.98 -37.46
C ARG A 162 10.59 3.78 -36.38
N ARG A 163 10.73 5.11 -36.46
CA ARG A 163 9.75 6.09 -35.95
C ARG A 163 8.57 6.07 -36.94
N THR A 164 7.30 6.04 -36.55
CA THR A 164 6.40 7.12 -36.04
C THR A 164 4.98 6.47 -35.90
N PRO A 165 3.85 7.16 -35.57
CA PRO A 165 3.58 8.43 -34.90
C PRO A 165 2.67 8.25 -33.65
N ALA A 166 2.26 9.36 -33.04
CA ALA A 166 1.33 9.45 -31.92
C ALA A 166 0.06 8.58 -32.10
N GLY A 167 -0.14 7.64 -31.18
CA GLY A 167 -1.36 6.86 -31.00
C GLY A 167 -1.43 6.52 -29.51
N GLY A 168 -2.59 6.78 -28.90
CA GLY A 168 -2.79 6.73 -27.45
C GLY A 168 -2.17 5.49 -26.81
N CYS A 169 -1.43 5.72 -25.73
CA CYS A 169 -1.01 4.66 -24.83
C CYS A 169 -2.29 3.98 -24.35
N PRO A 170 -2.57 2.71 -24.73
CA PRO A 170 -3.53 1.95 -23.96
C PRO A 170 -2.90 1.85 -22.58
N ILE A 171 -3.55 2.45 -21.59
CA ILE A 171 -3.30 2.19 -20.19
C ILE A 171 -3.44 0.69 -20.06
N GLN A 172 -2.31 0.01 -20.16
CA GLN A 172 -2.22 -1.42 -20.06
C GLN A 172 -2.58 -1.69 -18.60
N ALA A 173 -3.76 -2.31 -18.41
CA ALA A 173 -4.12 -2.97 -17.17
C ALA A 173 -2.90 -3.73 -16.63
N CYS A 174 -2.67 -3.63 -15.32
CA CYS A 174 -1.47 -4.18 -14.69
C CYS A 174 -1.45 -5.71 -14.72
#